data_AF-A0A1E5VBI9-F1
#
_entry.id   AF-A0A1E5VBI9-F1
#
_cell.length_a   1.000
_cell.length_b   1.000
_cell.length_c   1.000
_cell.angle_alpha   90.00
_cell.angle_beta   90.00
_cell.angle_gamma   90.00
#
_symmetry.space_group_name_H-M   'P 1'
#
loop_
_entity.id
_entity.type
_entity.pdbx_description
1 polymer ?
#
loop_
_entity_poly.entity_id
_entity_poly.type
_entity_poly.pdbx_seq_one_letter_code
_entity_poly.pdbx_strand_id
1 'polypeptide(L)'
;MGSLGGEEQAPEARGRRRPRFLCLHGFRTSGDIMRKQVVGKWPAGVTARLDLVFADAPFPAEGKSDVEGIFDPPYYEWFQFDKEFTEYRNFDKCLAYIEELMIKDGPFDGLMGFSQGAILSAALPGLQEQGVALTRVPMIKYLMIIGGAKFQSPTVADKAYANNIACPSLHFIGDNDFLKTHGEKLIESCVDPFVIRHPKGHTVPRLGRCLRPRQLASSAAAAPLASVSRAALPRHLQLPAYAAALSPQRDRRRPRLRSAVAALQQLDGGRGPASLGGGEAEAAGRRRPPRFLCLHGFRTSAEIMRRQVVGRWPPEVTSRLDLVFADGPSPAEGASPVAGVFDPPYYEWFQFAGEISGAEDSIECRNLDRCFSYLEELMIREGPFDGLLGFSQGAAVSSVLAGLQEQGLALTGVAKVKCVIVIAGGKIHAPVAGARAFASKIMCPSLHFIGDEDFAKVHSEELVESFADPLVIRHPCGHTVPKLDEKGLQIMLTYLDKIEREIWEHSSTDTKIIASNSEA
;
A
#
# COMPACT_ATOMS: atom_id res chain seq x y z
N MET A 1 32.88 -46.13 -49.64
CA MET A 1 33.22 -44.82 -49.04
C MET A 1 32.20 -43.82 -49.52
N GLY A 2 31.39 -43.27 -48.61
CA GLY A 2 30.42 -42.22 -48.89
C GLY A 2 30.26 -41.39 -47.62
N SER A 3 30.81 -40.18 -47.63
CA SER A 3 30.87 -39.26 -46.50
C SER A 3 29.52 -38.58 -46.32
N LEU A 4 28.92 -38.73 -45.13
CA LEU A 4 27.72 -38.00 -44.71
C LEU A 4 28.13 -36.62 -44.16
N GLY A 5 27.41 -35.60 -44.61
CA GLY A 5 27.62 -34.19 -44.29
C GLY A 5 27.55 -33.87 -42.81
N GLY A 6 28.45 -33.00 -42.37
CA GLY A 6 28.34 -32.31 -41.10
C GLY A 6 27.29 -31.21 -41.23
N GLU A 7 26.27 -31.26 -40.38
CA GLU A 7 25.34 -30.16 -40.17
C GLU A 7 26.10 -28.98 -39.54
N GLU A 8 26.03 -27.84 -40.22
CA GLU A 8 26.51 -26.55 -39.77
C GLU A 8 25.62 -26.09 -38.61
N GLN A 9 26.13 -26.16 -37.37
CA GLN A 9 25.43 -25.63 -36.20
C GLN A 9 25.38 -24.10 -36.30
N ALA A 10 24.15 -23.57 -36.37
CA ALA A 10 23.88 -22.15 -36.31
C ALA A 10 24.39 -21.55 -34.97
N PRO A 11 24.92 -20.32 -34.96
CA PRO A 11 25.47 -19.72 -33.76
C PRO A 11 24.35 -19.42 -32.75
N GLU A 12 24.49 -19.96 -31.54
CA GLU A 12 23.61 -19.64 -30.40
C GLU A 12 23.59 -18.11 -30.17
N ALA A 13 22.38 -17.55 -30.16
CA ALA A 13 22.17 -16.14 -29.85
C ALA A 13 22.62 -15.86 -28.41
N ARG A 14 23.79 -15.22 -28.24
CA ARG A 14 24.23 -14.67 -26.95
C ARG A 14 23.12 -13.83 -26.33
N GLY A 15 22.51 -14.33 -25.25
CA GLY A 15 21.41 -13.66 -24.56
C GLY A 15 21.78 -12.22 -24.19
N ARG A 16 21.00 -11.24 -24.67
CA ARG A 16 21.23 -9.82 -24.34
C ARG A 16 21.11 -9.61 -22.83
N ARG A 17 22.13 -9.04 -22.20
CA ARG A 17 22.09 -8.64 -20.78
C ARG A 17 20.95 -7.65 -20.55
N ARG A 18 20.28 -7.75 -19.40
CA ARG A 18 19.22 -6.80 -19.00
C ARG A 18 19.86 -5.44 -18.74
N PRO A 19 19.23 -4.32 -19.17
CA PRO A 19 19.71 -3.00 -18.80
C PRO A 19 19.71 -2.84 -17.27
N ARG A 20 20.85 -2.40 -16.72
CA ARG A 20 21.04 -2.23 -15.28
C ARG A 20 20.84 -0.77 -14.87
N PHE A 21 19.95 -0.52 -13.92
CA PHE A 21 19.60 0.80 -13.42
C PHE A 21 20.00 0.97 -11.96
N LEU A 22 20.63 2.10 -11.66
CA LEU A 22 20.72 2.60 -10.29
C LEU A 22 19.42 3.36 -9.99
N CYS A 23 18.67 2.87 -9.00
CA CYS A 23 17.37 3.41 -8.60
C CYS A 23 17.51 4.38 -7.42
N LEU A 24 17.13 5.64 -7.64
CA LEU A 24 17.21 6.74 -6.67
C LEU A 24 15.82 7.05 -6.11
N HIS A 25 15.63 6.83 -4.81
CA HIS A 25 14.35 6.99 -4.13
C HIS A 25 13.91 8.46 -3.97
N GLY A 26 12.66 8.68 -3.57
CA GLY A 26 12.09 10.02 -3.35
C GLY A 26 12.53 10.66 -2.04
N PHE A 27 12.18 11.94 -1.86
CA PHE A 27 12.51 12.71 -0.66
C PHE A 27 12.01 12.01 0.61
N ARG A 28 12.87 11.87 1.63
CA ARG A 28 12.57 11.23 2.92
C ARG A 28 11.96 9.83 2.78
N THR A 29 12.50 9.03 1.87
CA THR A 29 12.17 7.60 1.74
C THR A 29 13.45 6.77 1.75
N SER A 30 13.42 5.54 1.26
CA SER A 30 14.60 4.66 1.18
C SER A 30 14.57 3.83 -0.10
N GLY A 31 15.71 3.23 -0.44
CA GLY A 31 15.84 2.31 -1.56
C GLY A 31 14.90 1.11 -1.39
N ASP A 32 14.74 0.59 -0.16
CA ASP A 32 13.79 -0.50 0.11
C ASP A 32 12.32 -0.07 -0.12
N ILE A 33 11.96 1.16 0.26
CA ILE A 33 10.63 1.70 0.01
C ILE A 33 10.37 1.83 -1.50
N MET A 34 11.32 2.40 -2.26
CA MET A 34 11.20 2.49 -3.71
C MET A 34 11.14 1.08 -4.35
N ARG A 35 11.89 0.10 -3.84
CA ARG A 35 11.82 -1.30 -4.28
C ARG A 35 10.43 -1.87 -4.09
N LYS A 36 9.84 -1.72 -2.90
CA LYS A 36 8.46 -2.15 -2.61
C LYS A 36 7.45 -1.47 -3.52
N GLN A 37 7.62 -0.18 -3.79
CA GLN A 37 6.75 0.57 -4.68
C GLN A 37 6.86 0.08 -6.13
N VAL A 38 8.07 -0.07 -6.69
CA VAL A 38 8.28 -0.51 -8.08
C VAL A 38 7.86 -1.97 -8.24
N VAL A 39 8.45 -2.88 -7.45
CA VAL A 39 8.20 -4.33 -7.57
C VAL A 39 6.77 -4.69 -7.19
N GLY A 40 6.15 -3.97 -6.24
CA GLY A 40 4.77 -4.21 -5.82
C GLY A 40 3.70 -3.58 -6.71
N LYS A 41 4.06 -2.63 -7.59
CA LYS A 41 3.11 -1.95 -8.48
C LYS A 41 3.26 -2.33 -9.95
N TRP A 42 4.43 -2.82 -10.36
CA TRP A 42 4.71 -3.15 -11.76
C TRP A 42 4.56 -4.66 -12.01
N PRO A 43 4.04 -5.08 -13.18
CA PRO A 43 3.94 -6.50 -13.51
C PRO A 43 5.31 -7.17 -13.48
N ALA A 44 5.37 -8.40 -12.97
CA ALA A 44 6.61 -9.18 -12.89
C ALA A 44 7.31 -9.33 -14.25
N GLY A 45 6.55 -9.41 -15.35
CA GLY A 45 7.11 -9.47 -16.71
C GLY A 45 7.82 -8.19 -17.16
N VAL A 46 7.52 -7.04 -16.55
CA VAL A 46 8.24 -5.77 -16.78
C VAL A 46 9.51 -5.74 -15.94
N THR A 47 9.39 -5.96 -14.63
CA THR A 47 10.55 -5.89 -13.72
C THR A 47 11.58 -6.98 -14.01
N ALA A 48 11.17 -8.17 -14.49
CA ALA A 48 12.06 -9.23 -14.92
C ALA A 48 12.91 -8.88 -16.16
N ARG A 49 12.63 -7.79 -16.87
CA ARG A 49 13.44 -7.31 -18.01
C ARG A 49 14.51 -6.31 -17.61
N LEU A 50 14.52 -5.88 -16.34
CA LEU A 50 15.41 -4.86 -15.80
C LEU A 50 16.29 -5.49 -14.71
N ASP A 51 17.52 -5.00 -14.59
CA ASP A 51 18.34 -5.22 -13.40
C ASP A 51 18.30 -3.93 -12.56
N LEU A 52 17.68 -3.97 -11.38
CA LEU A 52 17.34 -2.79 -10.59
C LEU A 52 18.08 -2.81 -9.25
N VAL A 53 18.98 -1.86 -9.04
CA VAL A 53 19.73 -1.67 -7.79
C VAL A 53 19.16 -0.45 -7.06
N PHE A 54 18.45 -0.69 -5.96
CA PHE A 54 17.86 0.38 -5.16
C PHE A 54 18.84 0.82 -4.08
N ALA A 55 19.33 2.05 -4.17
CA ALA A 55 20.29 2.62 -3.24
C ALA A 55 19.61 3.52 -2.22
N ASP A 56 20.12 3.53 -0.99
CA ASP A 56 19.80 4.53 0.01
C ASP A 56 20.64 5.79 -0.19
N ALA A 57 20.01 6.94 -0.03
CA ALA A 57 20.68 8.22 -0.08
C ALA A 57 21.59 8.43 1.16
N PRO A 58 22.65 9.26 1.07
CA PRO A 58 23.69 9.31 2.09
C PRO A 58 23.32 10.12 3.34
N PHE A 59 22.22 10.89 3.32
CA PHE A 59 21.82 11.74 4.43
C PHE A 59 20.54 11.22 5.09
N PRO A 60 20.52 11.01 6.42
CA PRO A 60 19.28 10.78 7.14
C PRO A 60 18.27 11.91 6.92
N ALA A 61 16.98 11.59 6.88
CA ALA A 61 15.92 12.58 6.78
C ALA A 61 15.93 13.53 8.00
N GLU A 62 15.91 14.83 7.75
CA GLU A 62 15.92 15.86 8.81
C GLU A 62 14.52 16.22 9.32
N GLY A 63 13.47 15.60 8.78
CA GLY A 63 12.11 15.82 9.22
C GLY A 63 11.17 14.71 8.84
N LYS A 64 9.87 14.97 9.04
CA LYS A 64 8.79 14.00 8.83
C LYS A 64 8.78 13.47 7.39
N SER A 65 8.55 12.16 7.26
CA SER A 65 8.32 11.50 5.99
C SER A 65 6.83 11.34 5.72
N ASP A 66 6.39 11.60 4.49
CA ASP A 66 4.99 11.38 4.08
C ASP A 66 4.59 9.90 4.04
N VAL A 67 5.58 9.00 4.14
CA VAL A 67 5.33 7.56 4.22
C VAL A 67 5.44 6.99 5.63
N GLU A 68 5.65 7.85 6.62
CA GLU A 68 5.68 7.46 8.02
C GLU A 68 4.35 6.84 8.46
N GLY A 69 4.43 5.76 9.24
CA GLY A 69 3.27 4.94 9.61
C GLY A 69 2.84 3.96 8.52
N ILE A 70 3.33 4.10 7.28
CA ILE A 70 3.05 3.15 6.19
C ILE A 70 4.26 2.27 5.90
N PHE A 71 5.44 2.88 5.78
CA PHE A 71 6.73 2.19 5.77
C PHE A 71 7.50 2.50 7.06
N ASP A 72 8.47 1.65 7.39
CA ASP A 72 9.31 1.86 8.55
C ASP A 72 10.55 2.69 8.17
N PRO A 73 11.09 3.49 9.10
CA PRO A 73 12.40 4.12 8.95
C PRO A 73 13.52 3.05 8.87
N PRO A 74 14.75 3.42 8.46
CA PRO A 74 15.25 4.77 8.24
C PRO A 74 14.78 5.42 6.93
N TYR A 75 14.66 6.75 6.97
CA TYR A 75 14.39 7.59 5.81
C TYR A 75 15.62 8.43 5.49
N TYR A 76 15.82 8.69 4.21
CA TYR A 76 16.99 9.38 3.71
C TYR A 76 16.62 10.47 2.69
N GLU A 77 17.56 11.38 2.47
CA GLU A 77 17.49 12.48 1.51
C GLU A 77 18.77 12.47 0.66
N TRP A 78 18.64 12.69 -0.65
CA TRP A 78 19.81 12.79 -1.53
C TRP A 78 20.60 14.06 -1.26
N PHE A 79 19.90 15.16 -0.99
CA PHE A 79 20.44 16.46 -0.59
C PHE A 79 19.32 17.25 0.08
N GLN A 80 19.68 18.27 0.86
CA GLN A 80 18.72 19.18 1.49
C GLN A 80 18.49 20.41 0.61
N PHE A 81 17.33 21.04 0.72
CA PHE A 81 16.98 22.24 -0.03
C PHE A 81 16.21 23.26 0.83
N ASP A 82 16.32 24.53 0.48
CA ASP A 82 15.51 25.63 1.02
C ASP A 82 14.06 25.58 0.51
N LYS A 83 13.14 26.34 1.12
CA LYS A 83 11.71 26.28 0.77
C LYS A 83 11.44 26.73 -0.68
N GLU A 84 12.33 27.55 -1.21
CA GLU A 84 12.32 28.12 -2.54
C GLU A 84 12.98 27.19 -3.58
N PHE A 85 13.61 26.09 -3.14
CA PHE A 85 14.34 25.12 -3.97
C PHE A 85 15.49 25.75 -4.79
N THR A 86 16.05 26.87 -4.34
CA THR A 86 17.12 27.60 -5.02
C THR A 86 18.51 27.31 -4.44
N GLU A 87 18.58 26.76 -3.24
CA GLU A 87 19.82 26.36 -2.57
C GLU A 87 19.81 24.87 -2.21
N TYR A 88 20.91 24.18 -2.49
CA TYR A 88 21.05 22.74 -2.22
C TYR A 88 22.22 22.46 -1.29
N ARG A 89 21.93 22.09 -0.05
CA ARG A 89 22.94 21.70 0.93
C ARG A 89 23.34 20.24 0.71
N ASN A 90 24.65 19.98 0.85
CA ASN A 90 25.29 18.68 0.63
C ASN A 90 25.20 18.13 -0.81
N PHE A 91 24.83 18.94 -1.80
CA PHE A 91 24.68 18.48 -3.18
C PHE A 91 25.97 17.88 -3.76
N ASP A 92 27.13 18.52 -3.59
CA ASP A 92 28.41 17.98 -4.08
C ASP A 92 28.76 16.62 -3.45
N LYS A 93 28.46 16.45 -2.16
CA LYS A 93 28.65 15.18 -1.45
C LYS A 93 27.71 14.09 -1.98
N CYS A 94 26.48 14.46 -2.35
CA CYS A 94 25.54 13.56 -3.01
C CYS A 94 26.08 13.06 -4.35
N LEU A 95 26.58 13.98 -5.19
CA LEU A 95 27.15 13.65 -6.49
C LEU A 95 28.35 12.70 -6.36
N ALA A 96 29.27 13.00 -5.44
CA ALA A 96 30.40 12.14 -5.14
C ALA A 96 29.97 10.75 -4.65
N TYR A 97 28.98 10.67 -3.77
CA TYR A 97 28.45 9.40 -3.27
C TYR A 97 27.83 8.53 -4.37
N ILE A 98 27.04 9.12 -5.28
CA ILE A 98 26.48 8.38 -6.42
C ILE A 98 27.58 7.90 -7.36
N GLU A 99 28.62 8.71 -7.61
CA GLU A 99 29.76 8.28 -8.42
C GLU A 99 30.46 7.07 -7.79
N GLU A 100 30.73 7.09 -6.49
CA GLU A 100 31.33 5.97 -5.77
C GLU A 100 30.43 4.71 -5.79
N LEU A 101 29.11 4.85 -5.66
CA LEU A 101 28.17 3.73 -5.84
C LEU A 101 28.25 3.15 -7.26
N MET A 102 28.33 4.01 -8.28
CA MET A 102 28.43 3.58 -9.67
C MET A 102 29.78 2.93 -10.00
N ILE A 103 30.86 3.33 -9.34
CA ILE A 103 32.18 2.67 -9.43
C ILE A 103 32.11 1.29 -8.77
N LYS A 104 31.54 1.21 -7.56
CA LYS A 104 31.53 0.01 -6.73
C LYS A 104 30.62 -1.10 -7.29
N ASP A 105 29.39 -0.75 -7.64
CA ASP A 105 28.32 -1.72 -7.95
C ASP A 105 27.94 -1.73 -9.45
N GLY A 106 28.68 -0.96 -10.27
CA GLY A 106 28.50 -0.86 -11.70
C GLY A 106 29.10 -2.02 -12.51
N PRO A 107 29.07 -1.94 -13.86
CA PRO A 107 28.59 -0.80 -14.63
C PRO A 107 27.06 -0.69 -14.66
N PHE A 108 26.54 0.53 -14.51
CA PHE A 108 25.14 0.85 -14.73
C PHE A 108 24.92 1.34 -16.16
N ASP A 109 23.81 0.93 -16.80
CA ASP A 109 23.41 1.43 -18.11
C ASP A 109 22.54 2.70 -17.99
N GLY A 110 21.87 2.91 -16.85
CA GLY A 110 20.95 4.03 -16.69
C GLY A 110 20.60 4.37 -15.24
N LEU A 111 19.79 5.41 -15.09
CA LEU A 111 19.23 5.85 -13.81
C LEU A 111 17.71 5.72 -13.81
N MET A 112 17.15 5.26 -12.69
CA MET A 112 15.72 5.29 -12.43
C MET A 112 15.46 6.14 -11.20
N GLY A 113 14.65 7.18 -11.29
CA GLY A 113 14.41 8.08 -10.16
C GLY A 113 12.92 8.24 -9.87
N PHE A 114 12.59 8.40 -8.59
CA PHE A 114 11.27 8.89 -8.14
C PHE A 114 11.43 10.22 -7.39
N SER A 115 10.57 11.21 -7.67
CA SER A 115 10.53 12.50 -6.94
C SER A 115 11.91 13.19 -6.88
N GLN A 116 12.49 13.43 -5.71
CA GLN A 116 13.86 13.94 -5.56
C GLN A 116 14.90 13.11 -6.34
N GLY A 117 14.82 11.79 -6.29
CA GLY A 117 15.68 10.90 -7.08
C GLY A 117 15.45 11.04 -8.59
N ALA A 118 14.24 11.41 -9.02
CA ALA A 118 13.92 11.70 -10.43
C ALA A 118 14.51 13.04 -10.88
N ILE A 119 14.43 14.08 -10.05
CA ILE A 119 15.06 15.39 -10.28
C ILE A 119 16.58 15.21 -10.46
N LEU A 120 17.19 14.41 -9.57
CA LEU A 120 18.61 14.09 -9.63
C LEU A 120 18.96 13.28 -10.89
N SER A 121 18.22 12.20 -11.15
CA SER A 121 18.44 11.34 -12.34
C SER A 121 18.36 12.10 -13.65
N ALA A 122 17.46 13.08 -13.75
CA ALA A 122 17.28 13.87 -14.96
C ALA A 122 18.43 14.87 -15.21
N ALA A 123 19.03 15.41 -14.15
CA ALA A 123 20.11 16.38 -14.26
C ALA A 123 21.48 15.74 -14.51
N LEU A 124 21.71 14.54 -13.96
CA LEU A 124 23.01 13.88 -13.98
C LEU A 124 23.64 13.68 -15.37
N PRO A 125 22.90 13.33 -16.44
CA PRO A 125 23.50 13.24 -17.77
C PRO A 125 24.09 14.56 -18.28
N GLY A 126 23.38 15.68 -18.10
CA GLY A 126 23.90 16.99 -18.51
C GLY A 126 25.05 17.45 -17.63
N LEU A 127 24.97 17.22 -16.31
CA LEU A 127 26.10 17.49 -15.41
C LEU A 127 27.34 16.63 -15.75
N GLN A 128 27.13 15.39 -16.21
CA GLN A 128 28.20 14.50 -16.67
C GLN A 128 28.82 14.99 -17.98
N GLU A 129 28.01 15.41 -18.94
CA GLU A 129 28.47 16.02 -20.19
C GLU A 129 29.31 17.29 -19.95
N GLN A 130 28.92 18.10 -18.96
CA GLN A 130 29.68 19.31 -18.56
C GLN A 130 30.88 19.02 -17.65
N GLY A 131 31.18 17.75 -17.35
CA GLY A 131 32.31 17.37 -16.50
C GLY A 131 32.16 17.75 -15.02
N VAL A 132 30.94 17.97 -14.54
CA VAL A 132 30.64 18.39 -13.16
C VAL A 132 30.38 17.20 -12.24
N ALA A 133 29.76 16.14 -12.74
CA ALA A 133 29.39 14.95 -11.97
C ALA A 133 29.74 13.68 -12.75
N LEU A 134 29.94 12.54 -12.06
CA LEU A 134 30.08 11.22 -12.69
C LEU A 134 31.20 11.15 -13.76
N THR A 135 32.31 11.86 -13.55
CA THR A 135 33.45 11.95 -14.48
C THR A 135 34.31 10.69 -14.52
N ARG A 136 34.16 9.80 -13.53
CA ARG A 136 34.92 8.54 -13.39
C ARG A 136 34.13 7.29 -13.80
N VAL A 137 32.91 7.44 -14.30
CA VAL A 137 32.04 6.32 -14.70
C VAL A 137 31.56 6.45 -16.14
N PRO A 138 31.15 5.34 -16.80
CA PRO A 138 30.61 5.41 -18.15
C PRO A 138 29.41 6.35 -18.27
N MET A 139 29.19 6.88 -19.48
CA MET A 139 28.04 7.74 -19.78
C MET A 139 26.71 7.05 -19.47
N ILE A 140 25.79 7.78 -18.85
CA ILE A 140 24.40 7.35 -18.65
C ILE A 140 23.73 7.17 -20.02
N LYS A 141 23.19 5.97 -20.27
CA LYS A 141 22.57 5.63 -21.57
C LYS A 141 21.06 5.69 -21.56
N TYR A 142 20.42 5.51 -20.40
CA TYR A 142 18.96 5.45 -20.28
C TYR A 142 18.47 6.13 -19.01
N LEU A 143 17.30 6.77 -19.10
CA LEU A 143 16.60 7.34 -17.95
C LEU A 143 15.19 6.76 -17.78
N MET A 144 14.80 6.50 -16.54
CA MET A 144 13.40 6.33 -16.14
C MET A 144 13.05 7.33 -15.04
N ILE A 145 12.25 8.34 -15.39
CA ILE A 145 11.91 9.48 -14.53
C ILE A 145 10.46 9.33 -14.08
N ILE A 146 10.23 9.20 -12.77
CA ILE A 146 8.90 9.05 -12.18
C ILE A 146 8.62 10.28 -11.31
N GLY A 147 7.70 11.16 -11.74
CA GLY A 147 7.40 12.39 -11.01
C GLY A 147 8.60 13.32 -10.85
N GLY A 148 9.34 13.56 -11.94
CA GLY A 148 10.53 14.43 -11.93
C GLY A 148 10.23 15.91 -12.20
N ALA A 149 11.24 16.75 -12.00
CA ALA A 149 11.24 18.18 -12.26
C ALA A 149 12.68 18.66 -12.57
N LYS A 150 12.83 19.87 -13.13
CA LYS A 150 14.14 20.51 -13.28
C LYS A 150 14.63 21.04 -11.93
N PHE A 151 15.96 21.08 -11.74
CA PHE A 151 16.56 21.91 -10.71
C PHE A 151 16.23 23.39 -10.97
N GLN A 152 16.01 24.16 -9.90
CA GLN A 152 15.66 25.58 -9.99
C GLN A 152 16.87 26.51 -9.78
N SER A 153 17.88 26.07 -9.02
CA SER A 153 19.09 26.85 -8.82
C SER A 153 19.81 27.06 -10.16
N PRO A 154 20.03 28.31 -10.62
CA PRO A 154 20.72 28.57 -11.88
C PRO A 154 22.11 27.91 -11.95
N THR A 155 22.81 27.87 -10.82
CA THR A 155 24.14 27.27 -10.71
C THR A 155 24.21 25.79 -11.10
N VAL A 156 23.09 25.06 -10.90
CA VAL A 156 22.94 23.65 -11.29
C VAL A 156 22.20 23.55 -12.62
N ALA A 157 21.11 24.28 -12.79
CA ALA A 157 20.23 24.20 -13.95
C ALA A 157 20.94 24.59 -15.25
N ASP A 158 21.74 25.66 -15.23
CA ASP A 158 22.46 26.15 -16.42
C ASP A 158 23.46 25.12 -16.95
N LYS A 159 24.01 24.28 -16.07
CA LYS A 159 24.93 23.20 -16.45
C LYS A 159 24.19 21.91 -16.80
N ALA A 160 23.24 21.51 -15.97
CA ALA A 160 22.47 20.28 -16.15
C ALA A 160 21.61 20.29 -17.43
N TYR A 161 21.19 21.47 -17.88
CA TYR A 161 20.31 21.63 -19.04
C TYR A 161 20.92 22.58 -20.08
N ALA A 162 22.25 22.72 -20.12
CA ALA A 162 22.97 23.48 -21.14
C ALA A 162 22.64 22.97 -22.56
N ASN A 163 22.59 21.64 -22.68
CA ASN A 163 22.16 20.91 -23.87
C ASN A 163 20.90 20.09 -23.55
N ASN A 164 20.14 19.74 -24.58
CA ASN A 164 19.04 18.79 -24.43
C ASN A 164 19.60 17.41 -24.03
N ILE A 165 18.92 16.74 -23.10
CA ILE A 165 19.24 15.40 -22.64
C ILE A 165 19.02 14.42 -23.80
N ALA A 166 20.12 13.97 -24.39
CA ALA A 166 20.12 13.15 -25.60
C ALA A 166 19.87 11.65 -25.36
N CYS A 167 20.13 11.16 -24.15
CA CYS A 167 19.93 9.74 -23.84
C CYS A 167 18.43 9.39 -23.80
N PRO A 168 18.01 8.22 -24.32
CA PRO A 168 16.61 7.82 -24.30
C PRO A 168 16.02 7.86 -22.89
N SER A 169 14.88 8.55 -22.75
CA SER A 169 14.22 8.76 -21.47
C SER A 169 12.76 8.34 -21.49
N LEU A 170 12.32 7.68 -20.42
CA LEU A 170 10.94 7.34 -20.14
C LEU A 170 10.45 8.15 -18.95
N HIS A 171 9.35 8.88 -19.12
CA HIS A 171 8.77 9.76 -18.12
C HIS A 171 7.38 9.27 -17.71
N PHE A 172 7.16 9.12 -16.39
CA PHE A 172 5.85 8.85 -15.81
C PHE A 172 5.32 10.13 -15.16
N ILE A 173 4.19 10.63 -15.67
CA ILE A 173 3.55 11.86 -15.21
C ILE A 173 2.16 11.55 -14.66
N GLY A 174 1.94 11.89 -13.39
CA GLY A 174 0.63 11.82 -12.76
C GLY A 174 -0.23 13.03 -13.12
N ASP A 175 -1.47 12.81 -13.58
CA ASP A 175 -2.39 13.89 -13.95
C ASP A 175 -2.81 14.75 -12.74
N ASN A 176 -2.75 14.17 -11.53
CA ASN A 176 -3.03 14.82 -10.25
C ASN A 176 -1.76 15.04 -9.41
N ASP A 177 -0.57 14.88 -10.00
CA ASP A 177 0.71 15.09 -9.32
C ASP A 177 0.99 16.60 -9.20
N PHE A 178 1.37 17.08 -8.02
CA PHE A 178 1.74 18.49 -7.81
C PHE A 178 2.99 18.89 -8.60
N LEU A 179 3.84 17.93 -8.99
CA LEU A 179 4.99 18.14 -9.88
C LEU A 179 4.64 18.06 -11.37
N LYS A 180 3.39 17.78 -11.77
CA LYS A 180 3.02 17.58 -13.18
C LYS A 180 3.57 18.66 -14.12
N THR A 181 3.28 19.93 -13.84
CA THR A 181 3.74 21.05 -14.67
C THR A 181 5.26 21.17 -14.72
N HIS A 182 5.94 20.82 -13.62
CA HIS A 182 7.40 20.84 -13.55
C HIS A 182 8.03 19.67 -14.34
N GLY A 183 7.39 18.49 -14.31
CA GLY A 183 7.77 17.35 -15.13
C GLY A 183 7.54 17.58 -16.62
N GLU A 184 6.45 18.27 -16.98
CA GLU A 184 6.19 18.69 -18.37
C GLU A 184 7.27 19.65 -18.88
N LYS A 185 7.72 20.62 -18.07
CA LYS A 185 8.87 21.48 -18.40
C LYS A 185 10.19 20.71 -18.51
N LEU A 186 10.38 19.67 -17.70
CA LEU A 186 11.58 18.83 -17.80
C LEU A 186 11.61 18.04 -19.13
N ILE A 187 10.46 17.55 -19.58
CA ILE A 187 10.30 16.82 -20.85
C ILE A 187 10.76 17.66 -22.04
N GLU A 188 10.54 18.98 -22.02
CA GLU A 188 11.00 19.90 -23.09
C GLU A 188 12.54 19.94 -23.22
N SER A 189 13.27 19.56 -22.17
CA SER A 189 14.74 19.47 -22.19
C SER A 189 15.24 18.09 -22.62
N CYS A 190 14.37 17.16 -23.04
CA CYS A 190 14.72 15.81 -23.46
C CYS A 190 14.53 15.60 -24.96
N VAL A 191 15.43 14.85 -25.61
CA VAL A 191 15.29 14.47 -27.02
C VAL A 191 14.42 13.22 -27.14
N ASP A 192 13.33 13.31 -27.92
CA ASP A 192 12.36 12.23 -28.21
C ASP A 192 11.95 11.38 -26.96
N PRO A 193 11.42 12.02 -25.90
CA PRO A 193 11.08 11.30 -24.67
C PRO A 193 9.83 10.43 -24.84
N PHE A 194 9.86 9.24 -24.26
CA PHE A 194 8.67 8.42 -24.06
C PHE A 194 7.90 8.94 -22.86
N VAL A 195 6.61 9.23 -23.00
CA VAL A 195 5.79 9.74 -21.90
C VAL A 195 4.61 8.80 -21.63
N ILE A 196 4.48 8.38 -20.38
CA ILE A 196 3.36 7.62 -19.85
C ILE A 196 2.63 8.49 -18.83
N ARG A 197 1.37 8.80 -19.12
CA ARG A 197 0.49 9.50 -18.17
C ARG A 197 -0.37 8.53 -17.38
N HIS A 198 -0.62 8.86 -16.11
CA HIS A 198 -1.51 8.10 -15.23
C HIS A 198 -2.39 9.03 -14.39
N PRO A 199 -3.61 8.62 -13.99
CA PRO A 199 -4.57 9.49 -13.32
C PRO A 199 -4.26 9.75 -11.82
N LYS A 200 -3.12 9.29 -11.32
CA LYS A 200 -2.80 9.36 -9.88
C LYS A 200 -1.98 10.63 -9.55
N GLY A 201 -1.84 10.90 -8.26
CA GLY A 201 -0.99 11.97 -7.74
C GLY A 201 0.49 11.59 -7.74
N HIS A 202 1.25 12.17 -6.81
CA HIS A 202 2.69 11.98 -6.68
C HIS A 202 3.05 10.57 -6.16
N THR A 203 3.17 9.60 -7.07
CA THR A 203 3.38 8.21 -6.71
C THR A 203 4.04 7.42 -7.85
N VAL A 204 4.78 6.36 -7.51
CA VAL A 204 5.15 5.33 -8.49
C VAL A 204 3.85 4.71 -9.03
N PRO A 205 3.59 4.75 -10.36
CA PRO A 205 2.33 4.28 -10.92
C PRO A 205 2.27 2.75 -10.96
N ARG A 206 1.06 2.20 -10.90
CA ARG A 206 0.82 0.81 -11.33
C ARG A 206 0.78 0.73 -12.85
N LEU A 207 1.47 -0.26 -13.40
CA LEU A 207 1.42 -0.51 -14.84
C LEU A 207 0.32 -1.55 -15.13
N GLY A 208 -0.79 -1.08 -15.69
CA GLY A 208 -1.94 -1.89 -16.11
C GLY A 208 -2.52 -1.38 -17.43
N ARG A 209 -3.64 -1.96 -17.90
CA ARG A 209 -4.24 -1.65 -19.23
C ARG A 209 -4.66 -0.18 -19.45
N CYS A 210 -4.67 0.66 -18.41
CA CYS A 210 -5.15 2.05 -18.48
C CYS A 210 -4.04 3.09 -18.75
N LEU A 211 -2.84 2.67 -19.13
CA LEU A 211 -1.75 3.58 -19.50
C LEU A 211 -1.83 3.92 -20.98
N ARG A 212 -1.83 5.21 -21.31
CA ARG A 212 -1.79 5.71 -22.69
C ARG A 212 -0.35 6.14 -23.02
N PRO A 213 0.46 5.28 -23.67
CA PRO A 213 1.77 5.71 -24.14
C PRO A 213 1.60 6.76 -25.25
N ARG A 214 2.34 7.87 -25.15
CA ARG A 214 2.56 8.82 -26.25
C ARG A 214 4.06 9.05 -26.39
N GLN A 215 4.58 8.81 -27.58
CA GLN A 215 5.90 9.28 -27.97
C GLN A 215 5.72 10.69 -28.55
N LEU A 216 6.41 11.69 -28.00
CA LEU A 216 6.36 13.06 -28.50
C LEU A 216 7.36 13.17 -29.65
N ALA A 217 6.89 13.11 -30.90
CA ALA A 217 7.76 13.29 -32.06
C ALA A 217 8.41 14.69 -32.02
N SER A 218 9.74 14.75 -32.18
CA SER A 218 10.49 16.00 -32.25
C SER A 218 10.08 16.81 -33.49
N SER A 219 9.66 18.07 -33.32
CA SER A 219 9.51 19.00 -34.45
C SER A 219 10.89 19.49 -34.90
N ALA A 220 11.60 18.67 -35.67
CA ALA A 220 12.72 19.12 -36.49
C ALA A 220 12.26 19.14 -37.95
N ALA A 221 11.61 20.24 -38.36
CA ALA A 221 11.42 20.57 -39.76
C ALA A 221 11.89 22.00 -39.99
N ALA A 222 13.04 22.11 -40.65
CA ALA A 222 13.56 23.35 -41.19
C ALA A 222 12.55 23.96 -42.17
N ALA A 223 12.41 25.29 -42.11
CA ALA A 223 11.58 26.06 -43.02
C ALA A 223 12.05 25.97 -44.49
N PRO A 224 11.14 26.25 -45.44
CA PRO A 224 11.45 27.28 -46.40
C PRO A 224 10.42 28.41 -46.42
N LEU A 225 10.94 29.62 -46.67
CA LEU A 225 10.24 30.89 -46.86
C LEU A 225 9.25 30.85 -48.04
N ALA A 226 8.04 31.40 -47.86
CA ALA A 226 7.42 32.35 -48.80
C ALA A 226 6.07 32.92 -48.32
N SER A 227 5.95 34.25 -48.50
CA SER A 227 4.76 35.09 -48.71
C SER A 227 3.63 35.17 -47.68
N VAL A 228 3.72 36.21 -46.84
CA VAL A 228 2.76 37.30 -46.60
C VAL A 228 1.30 37.10 -47.08
N SER A 229 0.33 37.16 -46.16
CA SER A 229 -0.72 38.21 -46.17
C SER A 229 -1.53 38.29 -44.87
N ARG A 230 -1.94 39.53 -44.57
CA ARG A 230 -2.62 40.08 -43.39
C ARG A 230 -3.99 39.47 -43.14
N ALA A 231 -4.38 39.30 -41.86
CA ALA A 231 -5.31 40.21 -41.17
C ALA A 231 -5.96 39.58 -39.91
N ALA A 232 -5.96 40.39 -38.84
CA ALA A 232 -6.98 40.52 -37.79
C ALA A 232 -7.31 39.34 -36.83
N LEU A 233 -6.84 39.47 -35.59
CA LEU A 233 -7.60 39.14 -34.35
C LEU A 233 -8.63 40.27 -34.06
N PRO A 234 -9.51 40.19 -33.04
CA PRO A 234 -10.30 39.08 -32.47
C PRO A 234 -11.76 39.50 -32.16
N ARG A 235 -12.61 38.61 -31.64
CA ARG A 235 -13.39 38.77 -30.36
C ARG A 235 -14.63 37.87 -30.26
N HIS A 236 -14.64 37.09 -29.18
CA HIS A 236 -15.67 36.91 -28.15
C HIS A 236 -17.15 36.56 -28.46
N LEU A 237 -17.60 35.63 -27.60
CA LEU A 237 -18.92 35.50 -26.96
C LEU A 237 -20.06 34.94 -27.82
N GLN A 238 -20.48 33.70 -27.50
CA GLN A 238 -21.80 33.43 -26.89
C GLN A 238 -21.96 31.94 -26.57
N LEU A 239 -22.33 31.65 -25.32
CA LEU A 239 -23.13 30.48 -24.96
C LEU A 239 -24.57 30.73 -25.43
N PRO A 240 -25.33 29.66 -25.71
CA PRO A 240 -26.49 29.44 -24.86
C PRO A 240 -26.68 27.98 -24.45
N ALA A 241 -27.21 27.84 -23.24
CA ALA A 241 -27.82 26.63 -22.72
C ALA A 241 -29.10 26.28 -23.50
N TYR A 242 -29.40 24.99 -23.65
CA TYR A 242 -30.79 24.51 -23.60
C TYR A 242 -30.85 23.09 -23.06
N ALA A 243 -31.81 22.91 -22.16
CA ALA A 243 -32.16 21.69 -21.46
C ALA A 243 -32.90 20.69 -22.36
N ALA A 244 -32.82 19.40 -22.03
CA ALA A 244 -33.99 18.52 -21.95
C ALA A 244 -33.62 17.16 -21.36
N ALA A 245 -34.36 16.77 -20.33
CA ALA A 245 -34.34 15.47 -19.68
C ALA A 245 -35.00 14.39 -20.54
N LEU A 246 -34.50 13.15 -20.46
CA LEU A 246 -35.30 11.93 -20.58
C LEU A 246 -34.68 10.82 -19.71
N SER A 247 -35.49 10.29 -18.78
CA SER A 247 -35.20 9.12 -17.93
C SER A 247 -35.64 7.81 -18.64
N PRO A 248 -35.71 6.64 -17.98
CA PRO A 248 -34.74 5.56 -18.12
C PRO A 248 -35.35 4.32 -18.82
N GLN A 249 -34.53 3.52 -19.50
CA GLN A 249 -34.90 2.16 -19.85
C GLN A 249 -33.93 1.12 -19.29
N ARG A 250 -34.54 0.21 -18.54
CA ARG A 250 -34.05 -1.11 -18.16
C ARG A 250 -33.60 -1.85 -19.42
N ASP A 251 -32.41 -2.46 -19.37
CA ASP A 251 -32.26 -3.74 -20.04
C ASP A 251 -31.44 -4.72 -19.19
N ARG A 252 -32.00 -5.92 -19.11
CA ARG A 252 -31.50 -7.09 -18.43
C ARG A 252 -30.55 -7.80 -19.39
N ARG A 253 -29.34 -8.15 -18.93
CA ARG A 253 -28.64 -9.41 -19.27
C ARG A 253 -27.32 -9.51 -18.51
N ARG A 254 -27.32 -10.35 -17.47
CA ARG A 254 -26.10 -10.93 -16.86
C ARG A 254 -25.83 -12.28 -17.53
N PRO A 255 -24.60 -12.59 -17.96
CA PRO A 255 -24.17 -13.97 -18.13
C PRO A 255 -23.70 -14.54 -16.79
N ARG A 256 -24.17 -15.75 -16.50
CA ARG A 256 -23.76 -16.58 -15.35
C ARG A 256 -22.36 -17.16 -15.64
N LEU A 257 -21.39 -16.95 -14.76
CA LEU A 257 -20.16 -17.74 -14.70
C LEU A 257 -20.27 -18.69 -13.50
N ARG A 258 -20.47 -19.97 -13.82
CA ARG A 258 -20.41 -21.09 -12.88
C ARG A 258 -18.95 -21.55 -12.76
N SER A 259 -18.56 -21.81 -11.50
CA SER A 259 -17.57 -22.77 -11.00
C SER A 259 -16.35 -23.11 -11.87
N ALA A 260 -15.17 -22.72 -11.40
CA ALA A 260 -13.91 -23.42 -11.66
C ALA A 260 -13.14 -23.55 -10.33
N VAL A 261 -13.64 -24.41 -9.45
CA VAL A 261 -12.90 -24.97 -8.31
C VAL A 261 -13.16 -26.47 -8.34
N ALA A 262 -12.43 -27.18 -9.21
CA ALA A 262 -12.29 -28.63 -9.23
C ALA A 262 -11.41 -29.03 -10.43
N ALA A 263 -10.09 -28.92 -10.29
CA ALA A 263 -9.11 -29.69 -11.05
C ALA A 263 -7.71 -29.25 -10.59
N LEU A 264 -7.16 -29.90 -9.57
CA LEU A 264 -5.73 -30.04 -9.30
C LEU A 264 -5.56 -30.90 -8.04
N GLN A 265 -5.80 -32.21 -8.18
CA GLN A 265 -5.35 -33.24 -7.24
C GLN A 265 -5.73 -34.60 -7.82
N GLN A 266 -4.92 -35.13 -8.75
CA GLN A 266 -4.65 -36.56 -8.98
C GLN A 266 -3.39 -36.66 -9.85
N LEU A 267 -2.64 -37.76 -9.70
CA LEU A 267 -1.25 -38.07 -10.15
C LEU A 267 -0.21 -37.60 -9.12
N ASP A 268 0.50 -38.43 -8.33
CA ASP A 268 0.92 -39.84 -8.36
C ASP A 268 0.68 -40.49 -6.96
N GLY A 269 0.55 -41.80 -6.75
CA GLY A 269 1.09 -42.91 -7.52
C GLY A 269 2.13 -43.72 -6.72
N GLY A 270 1.73 -44.27 -5.56
CA GLY A 270 2.19 -45.54 -4.96
C GLY A 270 3.69 -45.84 -4.71
N ARG A 271 4.04 -46.08 -3.44
CA ARG A 271 4.82 -47.26 -3.01
C ARG A 271 4.46 -47.65 -1.57
N GLY A 272 4.16 -48.93 -1.37
CA GLY A 272 3.71 -49.56 -0.13
C GLY A 272 4.81 -49.85 0.90
N PRO A 273 4.49 -50.60 1.97
CA PRO A 273 4.83 -50.21 3.34
C PRO A 273 6.03 -50.97 3.93
N ALA A 274 6.68 -50.35 4.92
CA ALA A 274 7.48 -51.04 5.92
C ALA A 274 7.05 -50.56 7.31
N SER A 275 6.51 -51.49 8.08
CA SER A 275 6.05 -51.35 9.46
C SER A 275 7.22 -51.35 10.45
N LEU A 276 7.12 -50.56 11.52
CA LEU A 276 7.10 -50.98 12.94
C LEU A 276 7.69 -49.89 13.87
N GLY A 277 6.92 -49.54 14.90
CA GLY A 277 7.43 -49.18 16.23
C GLY A 277 7.34 -47.71 16.63
N GLY A 278 6.25 -47.32 17.29
CA GLY A 278 6.13 -46.02 17.97
C GLY A 278 4.68 -45.57 18.15
N GLY A 279 3.90 -46.36 18.89
CA GLY A 279 2.50 -46.05 19.19
C GLY A 279 2.34 -44.99 20.28
N GLU A 280 1.19 -44.32 20.20
CA GLU A 280 0.48 -43.69 21.33
C GLU A 280 0.98 -42.32 21.82
N ALA A 281 1.00 -41.31 20.94
CA ALA A 281 0.88 -39.90 21.38
C ALA A 281 0.23 -38.94 20.36
N GLU A 282 -0.14 -39.38 19.15
CA GLU A 282 -0.43 -38.46 18.04
C GLU A 282 -1.85 -38.56 17.47
N ALA A 283 -2.85 -38.61 18.34
CA ALA A 283 -4.26 -38.43 17.97
C ALA A 283 -5.01 -37.50 18.94
N ALA A 284 -4.32 -36.51 19.52
CA ALA A 284 -4.99 -35.35 20.10
C ALA A 284 -5.39 -34.42 18.94
N GLY A 285 -6.70 -34.31 18.66
CA GLY A 285 -7.24 -33.54 17.55
C GLY A 285 -6.58 -32.17 17.41
N ARG A 286 -5.96 -31.92 16.24
CA ARG A 286 -5.27 -30.68 15.94
C ARG A 286 -6.25 -29.51 16.11
N ARG A 287 -6.03 -28.68 17.14
CA ARG A 287 -6.92 -27.55 17.48
C ARG A 287 -7.00 -26.61 16.28
N ARG A 288 -8.22 -26.21 15.89
CA ARG A 288 -8.39 -25.23 14.81
C ARG A 288 -7.92 -23.85 15.31
N PRO A 289 -7.20 -23.06 14.50
CA PRO A 289 -6.87 -21.69 14.83
C PRO A 289 -8.13 -20.87 15.16
N PRO A 290 -8.09 -19.98 16.19
CA PRO A 290 -9.12 -18.97 16.40
C PRO A 290 -9.37 -18.18 15.13
N ARG A 291 -10.64 -18.07 14.73
CA ARG A 291 -11.04 -17.37 13.51
C ARG A 291 -11.51 -15.96 13.80
N PHE A 292 -10.87 -14.97 13.20
CA PHE A 292 -11.13 -13.56 13.40
C PHE A 292 -11.69 -12.89 12.15
N LEU A 293 -12.74 -12.09 12.33
CA LEU A 293 -13.18 -11.12 11.33
C LEU A 293 -12.39 -9.82 11.52
N CYS A 294 -11.61 -9.43 10.51
CA CYS A 294 -10.70 -8.29 10.55
C CYS A 294 -11.33 -7.05 9.90
N LEU A 295 -11.44 -5.97 10.67
CA LEU A 295 -12.07 -4.70 10.29
C LEU A 295 -11.02 -3.59 10.09
N HIS A 296 -10.90 -3.09 8.85
CA HIS A 296 -9.88 -2.11 8.47
C HIS A 296 -10.13 -0.71 9.06
N GLY A 297 -9.13 0.18 8.97
CA GLY A 297 -9.23 1.57 9.43
C GLY A 297 -10.02 2.49 8.49
N PHE A 298 -10.25 3.73 8.93
CA PHE A 298 -11.00 4.74 8.17
C PHE A 298 -10.41 4.94 6.77
N ARG A 299 -11.25 4.86 5.73
CA ARG A 299 -10.87 5.06 4.32
C ARG A 299 -9.69 4.19 3.88
N THR A 300 -9.69 2.92 4.28
CA THR A 300 -8.75 1.90 3.82
C THR A 300 -9.52 0.71 3.24
N SER A 301 -8.93 -0.48 3.18
CA SER A 301 -9.60 -1.68 2.67
C SER A 301 -9.08 -2.94 3.36
N ALA A 302 -9.81 -4.05 3.19
CA ALA A 302 -9.45 -5.38 3.66
C ALA A 302 -8.04 -5.77 3.24
N GLU A 303 -7.69 -5.54 1.97
CA GLU A 303 -6.38 -5.87 1.41
C GLU A 303 -5.26 -5.03 2.01
N ILE A 304 -5.52 -3.75 2.31
CA ILE A 304 -4.52 -2.88 2.96
C ILE A 304 -4.28 -3.37 4.39
N MET A 305 -5.33 -3.65 5.14
CA MET A 305 -5.22 -4.19 6.49
C MET A 305 -4.51 -5.55 6.49
N ARG A 306 -4.81 -6.44 5.53
CA ARG A 306 -4.12 -7.72 5.36
C ARG A 306 -2.62 -7.53 5.22
N ARG A 307 -2.18 -6.61 4.35
CA ARG A 307 -0.75 -6.30 4.17
C ARG A 307 -0.11 -5.74 5.43
N GLN A 308 -0.83 -4.90 6.17
CA GLN A 308 -0.32 -4.33 7.41
C GLN A 308 -0.19 -5.36 8.53
N VAL A 309 -1.19 -6.22 8.73
CA VAL A 309 -1.18 -7.26 9.76
C VAL A 309 -0.21 -8.39 9.39
N VAL A 310 -0.42 -9.05 8.25
CA VAL A 310 0.39 -10.21 7.83
C VAL A 310 1.83 -9.80 7.50
N GLY A 311 2.04 -8.57 7.02
CA GLY A 311 3.38 -8.07 6.69
C GLY A 311 4.19 -7.55 7.87
N ARG A 312 3.58 -7.33 9.04
CA ARG A 312 4.27 -6.76 10.23
C ARG A 312 4.29 -7.69 11.43
N TRP A 313 3.36 -8.62 11.55
CA TRP A 313 3.36 -9.60 12.62
C TRP A 313 4.16 -10.85 12.25
N PRO A 314 4.90 -11.44 13.20
CA PRO A 314 5.75 -12.59 12.90
C PRO A 314 4.92 -13.83 12.53
N PRO A 315 5.51 -14.79 11.79
CA PRO A 315 4.87 -16.06 11.44
C PRO A 315 4.35 -16.84 12.65
N GLU A 316 5.03 -16.76 13.79
CA GLU A 316 4.64 -17.40 15.07
C GLU A 316 3.28 -16.91 15.59
N VAL A 317 2.88 -15.68 15.22
CA VAL A 317 1.57 -15.12 15.55
C VAL A 317 0.58 -15.40 14.42
N THR A 318 0.94 -15.07 13.18
CA THR A 318 0.01 -15.13 12.05
C THR A 318 -0.40 -16.55 11.66
N SER A 319 0.46 -17.56 11.90
CA SER A 319 0.13 -18.97 11.65
C SER A 319 -0.83 -19.58 12.68
N ARG A 320 -1.02 -18.91 13.84
CA ARG A 320 -1.94 -19.33 14.91
C ARG A 320 -3.34 -18.73 14.78
N LEU A 321 -3.59 -17.91 13.76
CA LEU A 321 -4.85 -17.20 13.56
C LEU A 321 -5.44 -17.51 12.18
N ASP A 322 -6.76 -17.73 12.09
CA ASP A 322 -7.51 -17.71 10.83
C ASP A 322 -8.10 -16.30 10.63
N LEU A 323 -7.47 -15.51 9.75
CA LEU A 323 -7.78 -14.08 9.57
C LEU A 323 -8.60 -13.83 8.30
N VAL A 324 -9.86 -13.40 8.47
CA VAL A 324 -10.76 -13.03 7.38
C VAL A 324 -10.91 -11.51 7.32
N PHE A 325 -10.34 -10.88 6.30
CA PHE A 325 -10.37 -9.43 6.12
C PHE A 325 -11.58 -9.01 5.28
N ALA A 326 -12.37 -8.07 5.81
CA ALA A 326 -13.60 -7.61 5.18
C ALA A 326 -13.54 -6.12 4.82
N ASP A 327 -14.13 -5.76 3.68
CA ASP A 327 -14.33 -4.37 3.28
C ASP A 327 -15.58 -3.80 3.94
N GLY A 328 -15.50 -2.53 4.33
CA GLY A 328 -16.62 -1.77 4.85
C GLY A 328 -17.76 -1.62 3.83
N PRO A 329 -19.02 -1.49 4.28
CA PRO A 329 -20.19 -1.47 3.40
C PRO A 329 -20.30 -0.19 2.56
N SER A 330 -19.55 0.86 2.90
CA SER A 330 -19.63 2.16 2.24
C SER A 330 -18.32 2.49 1.52
N PRO A 331 -18.36 2.92 0.24
CA PRO A 331 -17.20 3.56 -0.39
C PRO A 331 -16.77 4.81 0.38
N ALA A 332 -15.47 5.09 0.40
CA ALA A 332 -14.93 6.29 1.04
C ALA A 332 -15.47 7.58 0.38
N GLU A 333 -15.95 8.52 1.19
CA GLU A 333 -16.53 9.79 0.71
C GLU A 333 -15.44 10.86 0.44
N GLY A 334 -14.20 10.64 0.87
CA GLY A 334 -13.12 11.61 0.72
C GLY A 334 -11.73 11.00 0.61
N ALA A 335 -10.72 11.85 0.76
CA ALA A 335 -9.32 11.46 0.66
C ALA A 335 -8.98 10.39 1.71
N SER A 336 -8.25 9.36 1.27
CA SER A 336 -7.72 8.32 2.14
C SER A 336 -6.37 8.76 2.71
N PRO A 337 -6.10 8.52 4.01
CA PRO A 337 -4.80 8.81 4.62
C PRO A 337 -3.66 7.97 4.02
N VAL A 338 -3.99 6.93 3.27
CA VAL A 338 -3.02 6.07 2.58
C VAL A 338 -3.01 6.24 1.07
N ALA A 339 -3.69 7.28 0.57
CA ALA A 339 -3.65 7.66 -0.83
C ALA A 339 -2.20 8.02 -1.23
N GLY A 340 -1.73 7.43 -2.33
CA GLY A 340 -0.34 7.60 -2.80
C GLY A 340 0.56 6.42 -2.44
N VAL A 341 0.24 5.65 -1.39
CA VAL A 341 0.94 4.40 -1.08
C VAL A 341 0.15 3.17 -1.52
N PHE A 342 -1.13 3.10 -1.14
CA PHE A 342 -2.03 2.04 -1.59
C PHE A 342 -3.04 2.59 -2.60
N ASP A 343 -3.59 1.71 -3.44
CA ASP A 343 -4.57 2.10 -4.45
C ASP A 343 -6.00 1.88 -3.93
N PRO A 344 -6.98 2.69 -4.38
CA PRO A 344 -8.40 2.42 -4.13
C PRO A 344 -8.85 1.10 -4.80
N PRO A 345 -10.02 0.55 -4.42
CA PRO A 345 -11.08 1.17 -3.62
C PRO A 345 -10.74 1.29 -2.14
N TYR A 346 -11.30 2.33 -1.52
CA TYR A 346 -11.28 2.54 -0.07
C TYR A 346 -12.72 2.55 0.44
N TYR A 347 -12.87 2.12 1.69
CA TYR A 347 -14.15 1.92 2.32
C TYR A 347 -14.18 2.55 3.72
N GLU A 348 -15.38 2.75 4.22
CA GLU A 348 -15.69 3.24 5.55
C GLU A 348 -16.73 2.29 6.18
N TRP A 349 -16.55 1.98 7.45
CA TRP A 349 -17.53 1.22 8.22
C TRP A 349 -18.78 2.07 8.49
N PHE A 350 -18.55 3.34 8.83
CA PHE A 350 -19.55 4.38 9.02
C PHE A 350 -18.93 5.72 8.63
N GLN A 351 -19.76 6.73 8.36
CA GLN A 351 -19.28 8.07 8.01
C GLN A 351 -19.30 8.97 9.25
N PHE A 352 -18.27 9.78 9.43
CA PHE A 352 -18.33 10.90 10.36
C PHE A 352 -19.20 12.02 9.77
N ALA A 353 -20.01 12.69 10.60
CA ALA A 353 -20.79 13.88 10.26
C ALA A 353 -20.30 15.08 11.07
N GLY A 354 -20.09 16.21 10.38
CA GLY A 354 -19.62 17.49 10.96
C GLY A 354 -18.26 17.96 10.42
N GLU A 355 -17.98 19.25 10.57
CA GLU A 355 -16.63 19.81 10.41
C GLU A 355 -15.83 19.49 11.68
N ILE A 356 -14.62 18.94 11.54
CA ILE A 356 -13.70 18.71 12.67
C ILE A 356 -13.10 20.08 13.07
N SER A 357 -13.91 20.95 13.67
CA SER A 357 -13.42 22.13 14.37
C SER A 357 -13.11 21.71 15.81
N GLY A 358 -11.81 21.70 16.14
CA GLY A 358 -11.34 21.23 17.45
C GLY A 358 -11.94 22.04 18.60
N ALA A 359 -12.89 21.43 19.31
CA ALA A 359 -13.12 21.47 20.75
C ALA A 359 -14.51 20.86 21.02
N GLU A 360 -14.56 19.78 21.79
CA GLU A 360 -15.73 19.26 22.52
C GLU A 360 -16.97 18.72 21.78
N ASP A 361 -17.10 18.79 20.45
CA ASP A 361 -18.29 18.22 19.80
C ASP A 361 -18.18 16.70 19.59
N SER A 362 -19.15 15.96 20.15
CA SER A 362 -19.32 14.53 19.95
C SER A 362 -19.38 14.22 18.46
N ILE A 363 -18.38 13.52 17.94
CA ILE A 363 -18.30 13.14 16.53
C ILE A 363 -19.54 12.30 16.18
N GLU A 364 -20.47 12.89 15.42
CA GLU A 364 -21.67 12.19 14.99
C GLU A 364 -21.31 11.13 13.93
N CYS A 365 -21.87 9.93 14.08
CA CYS A 365 -21.66 8.82 13.15
C CYS A 365 -22.93 8.54 12.35
N ARG A 366 -22.87 8.65 11.03
CA ARG A 366 -23.93 8.22 10.11
C ARG A 366 -23.73 6.76 9.70
N ASN A 367 -24.82 6.05 9.46
CA ASN A 367 -24.85 4.68 8.95
C ASN A 367 -24.21 3.61 9.87
N LEU A 368 -24.01 3.90 11.17
CA LEU A 368 -23.48 2.92 12.11
C LEU A 368 -24.40 1.69 12.25
N ASP A 369 -25.72 1.88 12.31
CA ASP A 369 -26.68 0.77 12.38
C ASP A 369 -26.60 -0.13 11.13
N ARG A 370 -26.44 0.48 9.95
CA ARG A 370 -26.25 -0.25 8.69
C ARG A 370 -24.95 -1.05 8.69
N CYS A 371 -23.89 -0.53 9.32
CA CYS A 371 -22.65 -1.26 9.53
C CYS A 371 -22.88 -2.53 10.37
N PHE A 372 -23.63 -2.41 11.46
CA PHE A 372 -23.93 -3.55 12.33
C PHE A 372 -24.74 -4.63 11.61
N SER A 373 -25.81 -4.27 10.89
CA SER A 373 -26.58 -5.24 10.10
C SER A 373 -25.72 -5.93 9.04
N TYR A 374 -24.85 -5.17 8.35
CA TYR A 374 -23.94 -5.74 7.36
C TYR A 374 -22.96 -6.74 7.98
N LEU A 375 -22.39 -6.41 9.15
CA LEU A 375 -21.46 -7.29 9.85
C LEU A 375 -22.15 -8.54 10.40
N GLU A 376 -23.38 -8.44 10.89
CA GLU A 376 -24.17 -9.61 11.28
C GLU A 376 -24.43 -10.55 10.09
N GLU A 377 -24.89 -10.02 8.96
CA GLU A 377 -25.09 -10.80 7.73
C GLU A 377 -23.79 -11.46 7.24
N LEU A 378 -22.67 -10.74 7.30
CA LEU A 378 -21.36 -11.26 6.96
C LEU A 378 -20.94 -12.40 7.89
N MET A 379 -21.14 -12.23 9.20
CA MET A 379 -20.83 -13.24 10.21
C MET A 379 -21.73 -14.48 10.08
N ILE A 380 -23.00 -14.33 9.68
CA ILE A 380 -23.89 -15.44 9.35
C ILE A 380 -23.36 -16.20 8.12
N ARG A 381 -22.93 -15.48 7.08
CA ARG A 381 -22.51 -16.07 5.81
C ARG A 381 -21.15 -16.77 5.89
N GLU A 382 -20.20 -16.18 6.60
CA GLU A 382 -18.78 -16.58 6.54
C GLU A 382 -18.23 -17.09 7.88
N GLY A 383 -19.07 -17.10 8.92
CA GLY A 383 -18.74 -17.61 10.24
C GLY A 383 -18.80 -19.14 10.32
N PRO A 384 -18.67 -19.69 11.55
CA PRO A 384 -18.58 -18.95 12.81
C PRO A 384 -17.25 -18.23 12.98
N PHE A 385 -17.29 -17.06 13.61
CA PHE A 385 -16.09 -16.30 14.03
C PHE A 385 -15.93 -16.40 15.54
N ASP A 386 -14.71 -16.59 16.02
CA ASP A 386 -14.40 -16.64 17.46
C ASP A 386 -14.09 -15.24 18.01
N GLY A 387 -13.60 -14.33 17.18
CA GLY A 387 -13.23 -12.98 17.61
C GLY A 387 -13.32 -11.91 16.52
N LEU A 388 -13.18 -10.65 16.94
CA LEU A 388 -13.05 -9.49 16.05
C LEU A 388 -11.67 -8.88 16.19
N LEU A 389 -11.06 -8.47 15.08
CA LEU A 389 -9.78 -7.76 15.06
C LEU A 389 -9.98 -6.45 14.31
N GLY A 390 -9.82 -5.30 14.98
CA GLY A 390 -10.06 -4.01 14.36
C GLY A 390 -8.85 -3.09 14.42
N PHE A 391 -8.68 -2.25 13.39
CA PHE A 391 -7.75 -1.11 13.40
C PHE A 391 -8.52 0.21 13.30
N SER A 392 -8.18 1.21 14.12
CA SER A 392 -8.74 2.56 14.05
C SER A 392 -10.28 2.54 14.07
N GLN A 393 -10.94 3.00 13.00
CA GLN A 393 -12.40 2.91 12.85
C GLN A 393 -12.94 1.47 13.04
N GLY A 394 -12.27 0.45 12.49
CA GLY A 394 -12.66 -0.94 12.67
C GLY A 394 -12.48 -1.44 14.12
N ALA A 395 -11.53 -0.88 14.87
CA ALA A 395 -11.30 -1.17 16.28
C ALA A 395 -12.43 -0.60 17.16
N ALA A 396 -12.91 0.59 16.81
CA ALA A 396 -14.07 1.22 17.44
C ALA A 396 -15.34 0.38 17.20
N VAL A 397 -15.59 -0.05 15.96
CA VAL A 397 -16.72 -0.95 15.62
C VAL A 397 -16.63 -2.28 16.36
N SER A 398 -15.45 -2.91 16.40
CA SER A 398 -15.24 -4.19 17.09
C SER A 398 -15.59 -4.09 18.58
N SER A 399 -15.18 -3.00 19.22
CA SER A 399 -15.45 -2.76 20.66
C SER A 399 -16.93 -2.52 20.93
N VAL A 400 -17.60 -1.73 20.09
CA VAL A 400 -19.05 -1.47 20.23
C VAL A 400 -19.86 -2.76 20.04
N LEU A 401 -19.54 -3.56 19.03
CA LEU A 401 -20.23 -4.83 18.79
C LEU A 401 -20.06 -5.81 19.95
N ALA A 402 -18.87 -5.90 20.54
CA ALA A 402 -18.63 -6.74 21.72
C ALA A 402 -19.51 -6.31 22.90
N GLY A 403 -19.55 -5.01 23.22
CA GLY A 403 -20.37 -4.49 24.32
C GLY A 403 -21.88 -4.62 24.08
N LEU A 404 -22.35 -4.41 22.84
CA LEU A 404 -23.77 -4.57 22.50
C LEU A 404 -24.21 -6.02 22.45
N GLN A 405 -23.36 -6.95 22.01
CA GLN A 405 -23.71 -8.38 21.97
C GLN A 405 -23.87 -8.96 23.38
N GLU A 406 -23.05 -8.54 24.35
CA GLU A 406 -23.22 -8.94 25.76
C GLU A 406 -24.56 -8.49 26.36
N GLN A 407 -25.15 -7.43 25.82
CA GLN A 407 -26.47 -6.93 26.21
C GLN A 407 -27.61 -7.51 25.35
N GLY A 408 -27.30 -8.35 24.35
CA GLY A 408 -28.29 -8.90 23.41
C GLY A 408 -28.85 -7.87 22.41
N LEU A 409 -28.10 -6.81 22.09
CA LEU A 409 -28.56 -5.69 21.26
C LEU A 409 -27.96 -5.67 19.85
N ALA A 410 -26.88 -6.41 19.61
CA ALA A 410 -26.25 -6.58 18.30
C ALA A 410 -25.75 -8.02 18.15
N LEU A 411 -25.56 -8.48 16.91
CA LEU A 411 -25.05 -9.82 16.61
C LEU A 411 -25.87 -10.93 17.32
N THR A 412 -27.21 -10.81 17.29
CA THR A 412 -28.12 -11.74 17.97
C THR A 412 -28.35 -13.02 17.17
N GLY A 413 -28.13 -12.98 15.85
CA GLY A 413 -28.22 -14.13 14.94
C GLY A 413 -26.94 -14.93 14.78
N VAL A 414 -25.86 -14.61 15.51
CA VAL A 414 -24.54 -15.27 15.38
C VAL A 414 -24.00 -15.73 16.72
N ALA A 415 -23.00 -16.62 16.68
CA ALA A 415 -22.29 -17.06 17.88
C ALA A 415 -21.66 -15.86 18.63
N LYS A 416 -21.57 -15.99 19.96
CA LYS A 416 -20.95 -14.98 20.81
C LYS A 416 -19.49 -14.75 20.39
N VAL A 417 -19.12 -13.48 20.22
CA VAL A 417 -17.73 -13.03 20.08
C VAL A 417 -17.02 -13.31 21.40
N LYS A 418 -15.99 -14.16 21.36
CA LYS A 418 -15.29 -14.64 22.55
C LYS A 418 -14.12 -13.75 22.94
N CYS A 419 -13.59 -12.97 21.99
CA CYS A 419 -12.45 -12.09 22.24
C CYS A 419 -12.35 -10.98 21.17
N VAL A 420 -11.68 -9.87 21.52
CA VAL A 420 -11.39 -8.78 20.57
C VAL A 420 -9.93 -8.35 20.60
N ILE A 421 -9.37 -8.08 19.42
CA ILE A 421 -8.07 -7.43 19.26
C ILE A 421 -8.31 -6.02 18.72
N VAL A 422 -7.88 -5.01 19.47
CA VAL A 422 -8.17 -3.59 19.25
C VAL A 422 -6.85 -2.87 18.97
N ILE A 423 -6.67 -2.32 17.78
CA ILE A 423 -5.45 -1.58 17.40
C ILE A 423 -5.82 -0.11 17.18
N ALA A 424 -5.29 0.79 18.01
CA ALA A 424 -5.55 2.23 17.93
C ALA A 424 -7.05 2.59 17.90
N GLY A 425 -7.85 1.93 18.75
CA GLY A 425 -9.31 2.15 18.84
C GLY A 425 -9.69 3.34 19.71
N GLY A 426 -10.95 3.75 19.64
CA GLY A 426 -11.54 4.77 20.52
C GLY A 426 -13.02 4.49 20.76
N LYS A 427 -13.60 5.15 21.76
CA LYS A 427 -15.04 5.04 22.04
C LYS A 427 -15.87 5.74 20.96
N ILE A 428 -17.01 5.15 20.64
CA ILE A 428 -18.05 5.78 19.83
C ILE A 428 -19.15 6.24 20.78
N HIS A 429 -19.35 7.55 20.92
CA HIS A 429 -20.35 8.10 21.83
C HIS A 429 -21.71 8.37 21.15
N ALA A 430 -21.73 8.58 19.83
CA ALA A 430 -22.94 8.84 19.06
C ALA A 430 -22.97 7.94 17.81
N PRO A 431 -24.14 7.38 17.42
CA PRO A 431 -25.46 7.49 18.06
C PRO A 431 -25.54 6.74 19.40
N VAL A 432 -26.69 6.83 20.10
CA VAL A 432 -26.95 6.22 21.43
C VAL A 432 -26.51 4.75 21.54
N ALA A 433 -26.61 3.99 20.45
CA ALA A 433 -26.12 2.61 20.39
C ALA A 433 -24.62 2.49 20.73
N GLY A 434 -23.78 3.43 20.28
CA GLY A 434 -22.37 3.49 20.64
C GLY A 434 -22.15 3.75 22.12
N ALA A 435 -22.81 4.77 22.69
CA ALA A 435 -22.72 5.06 24.13
C ALA A 435 -23.19 3.89 24.99
N ARG A 436 -24.26 3.19 24.57
CA ARG A 436 -24.83 2.06 25.31
C ARG A 436 -23.88 0.87 25.41
N ALA A 437 -23.00 0.67 24.41
CA ALA A 437 -22.01 -0.40 24.42
C ALA A 437 -21.04 -0.31 25.61
N PHE A 438 -20.83 0.89 26.13
CA PHE A 438 -19.88 1.18 27.21
C PHE A 438 -20.56 1.55 28.53
N ALA A 439 -21.88 1.34 28.65
CA ALA A 439 -22.64 1.63 29.87
C ALA A 439 -22.23 0.74 31.07
N SER A 440 -21.71 -0.45 30.78
CA SER A 440 -21.04 -1.34 31.74
C SER A 440 -19.68 -1.77 31.19
N LYS A 441 -18.83 -2.32 32.06
CA LYS A 441 -17.56 -2.93 31.63
C LYS A 441 -17.86 -4.08 30.66
N ILE A 442 -17.14 -4.12 29.55
CA ILE A 442 -17.19 -5.21 28.56
C ILE A 442 -16.40 -6.39 29.13
N MET A 443 -17.06 -7.54 29.25
CA MET A 443 -16.47 -8.75 29.85
C MET A 443 -15.65 -9.56 28.84
N CYS A 444 -15.90 -9.36 27.55
CA CYS A 444 -15.17 -9.97 26.45
C CYS A 444 -13.66 -9.72 26.56
N PRO A 445 -12.81 -10.78 26.68
CA PRO A 445 -11.36 -10.65 26.71
C PRO A 445 -10.82 -9.81 25.56
N SER A 446 -9.95 -8.85 25.88
CA SER A 446 -9.43 -7.90 24.90
C SER A 446 -7.92 -7.74 24.95
N LEU A 447 -7.32 -7.58 23.77
CA LEU A 447 -5.93 -7.17 23.59
C LEU A 447 -5.90 -5.83 22.86
N HIS A 448 -5.27 -4.83 23.46
CA HIS A 448 -5.19 -3.47 22.94
C HIS A 448 -3.76 -3.12 22.53
N PHE A 449 -3.61 -2.55 21.34
CA PHE A 449 -2.37 -1.97 20.85
C PHE A 449 -2.48 -0.45 20.86
N ILE A 450 -1.57 0.22 21.58
CA ILE A 450 -1.55 1.68 21.75
C ILE A 450 -0.19 2.22 21.32
N GLY A 451 -0.20 3.13 20.35
CA GLY A 451 0.99 3.86 19.91
C GLY A 451 1.27 5.06 20.81
N ASP A 452 2.51 5.19 21.29
CA ASP A 452 2.89 6.29 22.18
C ASP A 452 2.90 7.66 21.49
N GLU A 453 3.14 7.67 20.17
CA GLU A 453 3.10 8.84 19.29
C GLU A 453 1.79 8.90 18.46
N ASP A 454 0.79 8.08 18.80
CA ASP A 454 -0.50 8.07 18.10
C ASP A 454 -1.38 9.24 18.56
N PHE A 455 -1.94 9.99 17.60
CA PHE A 455 -2.92 11.05 17.91
C PHE A 455 -4.18 10.49 18.60
N ALA A 456 -4.50 9.22 18.41
CA ALA A 456 -5.63 8.54 19.04
C ALA A 456 -5.31 7.94 20.42
N LYS A 457 -4.07 8.09 20.93
CA LYS A 457 -3.60 7.48 22.18
C LYS A 457 -4.55 7.67 23.36
N VAL A 458 -4.97 8.92 23.63
CA VAL A 458 -5.87 9.24 24.75
C VAL A 458 -7.20 8.50 24.61
N HIS A 459 -7.76 8.45 23.40
CA HIS A 459 -9.00 7.72 23.13
C HIS A 459 -8.84 6.20 23.25
N SER A 460 -7.67 5.66 22.90
CA SER A 460 -7.36 4.24 23.11
C SER A 460 -7.23 3.91 24.59
N GLU A 461 -6.58 4.76 25.39
CA GLU A 461 -6.47 4.60 26.84
C GLU A 461 -7.85 4.68 27.51
N GLU A 462 -8.70 5.63 27.11
CA GLU A 462 -10.10 5.70 27.56
C GLU A 462 -10.90 4.44 27.22
N LEU A 463 -10.68 3.87 26.03
CA LEU A 463 -11.36 2.66 25.57
C LEU A 463 -10.93 1.43 26.39
N VAL A 464 -9.64 1.31 26.75
CA VAL A 464 -9.13 0.25 27.64
C VAL A 464 -9.92 0.23 28.96
N GLU A 465 -10.21 1.41 29.52
CA GLU A 465 -11.00 1.56 30.74
C GLU A 465 -12.47 1.12 30.59
N SER A 466 -12.94 0.74 29.41
CA SER A 466 -14.25 0.12 29.23
C SER A 466 -14.24 -1.40 29.27
N PHE A 467 -13.07 -2.05 29.30
CA PHE A 467 -12.95 -3.51 29.40
C PHE A 467 -12.64 -3.95 30.84
N ALA A 468 -13.12 -5.14 31.22
CA ALA A 468 -12.95 -5.67 32.57
C ALA A 468 -11.54 -6.20 32.85
N ASP A 469 -10.93 -6.89 31.88
CA ASP A 469 -9.59 -7.50 31.97
C ASP A 469 -8.82 -7.32 30.64
N PRO A 470 -8.45 -6.08 30.26
CA PRO A 470 -7.71 -5.82 29.03
C PRO A 470 -6.22 -6.13 29.18
N LEU A 471 -5.63 -6.80 28.19
CA LEU A 471 -4.19 -6.78 27.98
C LEU A 471 -3.80 -5.61 27.07
N VAL A 472 -2.67 -4.96 27.35
CA VAL A 472 -2.21 -3.79 26.59
C VAL A 472 -0.77 -3.99 26.13
N ILE A 473 -0.54 -3.78 24.83
CA ILE A 473 0.77 -3.67 24.20
C ILE A 473 0.97 -2.20 23.80
N ARG A 474 2.00 -1.56 24.36
CA ARG A 474 2.44 -0.24 23.94
C ARG A 474 3.55 -0.35 22.89
N HIS A 475 3.59 0.58 21.95
CA HIS A 475 4.64 0.66 20.94
C HIS A 475 5.02 2.12 20.65
N PRO A 476 6.26 2.41 20.22
CA PRO A 476 6.72 3.79 19.99
C PRO A 476 6.14 4.43 18.73
N CYS A 477 5.55 3.66 17.82
CA CYS A 477 5.04 4.19 16.55
C CYS A 477 3.75 5.01 16.73
N GLY A 478 3.43 5.87 15.75
CA GLY A 478 2.15 6.58 15.66
C GLY A 478 0.99 5.69 15.18
N HIS A 479 0.01 6.30 14.48
CA HIS A 479 -1.25 5.65 14.09
C HIS A 479 -1.10 4.53 13.06
N THR A 480 -0.79 3.32 13.53
CA THR A 480 -0.42 2.21 12.64
C THR A 480 -0.60 0.84 13.28
N VAL A 481 -0.62 -0.22 12.45
CA VAL A 481 -0.54 -1.61 12.93
C VAL A 481 0.92 -1.89 13.33
N PRO A 482 1.25 -2.12 14.60
CA PRO A 482 2.64 -2.18 15.02
C PRO A 482 3.31 -3.50 14.60
N LYS A 483 4.63 -3.44 14.40
CA LYS A 483 5.48 -4.62 14.57
C LYS A 483 5.57 -4.95 16.06
N LEU A 484 5.72 -6.23 16.37
CA LEU A 484 5.91 -6.67 17.75
C LEU A 484 7.41 -6.61 18.08
N ASP A 485 7.76 -5.85 19.10
CA ASP A 485 9.04 -6.02 19.79
C ASP A 485 9.00 -7.30 20.65
N GLU A 486 10.11 -7.66 21.28
CA GLU A 486 10.21 -8.91 22.06
C GLU A 486 9.16 -8.97 23.18
N LYS A 487 8.94 -7.85 23.88
CA LYS A 487 7.94 -7.75 24.96
C LYS A 487 6.52 -7.86 24.41
N GLY A 488 6.20 -7.13 23.34
CA GLY A 488 4.89 -7.16 22.68
C GLY A 488 4.59 -8.55 22.11
N LEU A 489 5.59 -9.23 21.57
CA LEU A 489 5.47 -10.62 21.10
C LEU A 489 5.13 -11.55 22.26
N GLN A 490 5.83 -11.46 23.39
CA GLN A 490 5.54 -12.30 24.56
C GLN A 490 4.11 -12.09 25.10
N ILE A 491 3.63 -10.84 25.15
CA ILE A 491 2.25 -10.53 25.55
C ILE A 491 1.25 -11.10 24.53
N MET A 492 1.51 -10.92 23.23
CA MET A 492 0.67 -11.46 22.16
C MET A 492 0.57 -12.98 22.25
N LEU A 493 1.69 -13.69 22.43
CA LEU A 493 1.70 -15.15 22.58
C LEU A 493 0.95 -15.61 23.83
N THR A 494 1.10 -14.90 24.95
CA THR A 494 0.34 -15.18 26.19
C THR A 494 -1.17 -15.01 25.97
N TYR A 495 -1.57 -13.98 25.22
CA TYR A 495 -2.97 -13.77 24.85
C TYR A 495 -3.49 -14.88 23.93
N LEU A 496 -2.71 -15.28 22.92
CA LEU A 496 -3.05 -16.39 22.03
C LEU A 496 -3.24 -17.70 22.81
N ASP A 497 -2.33 -18.01 23.73
CA ASP A 497 -2.44 -19.20 24.59
C ASP A 497 -3.73 -19.17 25.44
N LYS A 498 -4.11 -17.99 25.97
CA LYS A 498 -5.35 -17.80 26.73
C LYS A 498 -6.58 -18.07 25.85
N ILE A 499 -6.69 -17.43 24.69
CA ILE A 499 -7.88 -17.55 23.84
C ILE A 499 -7.99 -18.93 23.19
N GLU A 500 -6.87 -19.57 22.81
CA GLU A 500 -6.90 -20.92 22.24
C GLU A 500 -7.40 -21.96 23.26
N ARG A 501 -7.05 -21.80 24.54
CA ARG A 501 -7.58 -22.64 25.62
C ARG A 501 -9.07 -22.39 25.83
N GLU A 502 -9.48 -21.12 25.95
CA GLU A 502 -10.87 -20.76 26.22
C GLU A 502 -11.81 -21.18 25.07
N ILE A 503 -11.43 -20.92 23.82
CA ILE A 503 -12.21 -21.31 22.64
C ILE A 503 -12.38 -22.83 22.58
N TRP A 504 -11.33 -23.58 22.93
CA TRP A 504 -11.34 -25.04 22.96
C TRP A 504 -12.27 -25.59 24.05
N GLU A 505 -12.15 -25.11 25.30
CA GLU A 505 -12.96 -25.57 26.42
C GLU A 505 -14.46 -25.42 26.11
N HIS A 506 -14.88 -24.27 25.57
CA HIS A 506 -16.27 -24.04 25.19
C HIS A 506 -16.76 -25.00 24.09
N SER A 507 -15.92 -25.30 23.09
CA SER A 507 -16.29 -26.25 22.02
C SER A 507 -16.53 -27.67 22.53
N SER A 508 -15.79 -28.07 23.58
CA SER A 508 -15.93 -29.39 24.20
C SER A 508 -17.20 -29.52 25.05
N THR A 509 -17.64 -28.44 25.67
CA THR A 509 -18.87 -28.38 26.47
C THR A 509 -20.11 -28.41 25.57
N ASP A 510 -20.11 -27.65 24.48
CA ASP A 510 -21.21 -27.65 23.50
C ASP A 510 -21.39 -29.03 22.85
N THR A 511 -20.29 -29.72 22.55
CA THR A 511 -20.33 -31.08 21.97
C THR A 511 -20.89 -32.11 22.95
N LYS A 512 -20.59 -31.99 24.26
CA LYS A 512 -21.12 -32.89 25.30
C LYS A 512 -22.62 -32.65 25.56
N ILE A 513 -23.08 -31.40 25.51
CA ILE A 513 -24.50 -31.05 25.70
C ILE A 513 -25.34 -31.55 24.52
N ILE A 514 -24.82 -31.46 23.28
CA ILE A 514 -25.49 -31.99 22.10
C ILE A 514 -25.59 -33.52 22.16
N ALA A 515 -24.52 -34.21 22.60
CA ALA A 515 -24.53 -35.66 22.77
C ALA A 515 -25.56 -36.12 23.82
N SER A 516 -25.62 -35.45 24.97
CA SER A 516 -26.58 -35.78 26.03
C SER A 516 -28.05 -35.50 25.66
N ASN A 517 -28.30 -34.55 24.75
CA ASN A 517 -29.65 -34.24 24.26
C ASN A 517 -30.08 -35.12 23.07
N SER A 518 -29.18 -35.93 22.53
CA SER A 518 -29.50 -36.91 21.46
C SER A 518 -29.76 -38.32 21.99
N GLU A 519 -29.48 -38.56 23.27
CA GLU A 519 -29.70 -39.84 23.97
C GLU A 519 -30.93 -39.82 24.91
N ALA A 520 -31.69 -38.72 24.93
CA ALA A 520 -32.97 -38.56 25.64
C ALA A 520 -34.10 -38.33 24.63
#